data_AF-A0A9Q3F8D3-F1
#
_entry.id   AF-A0A9Q3F8D3-F1
#
_cell.length_a   1.000
_cell.length_b   1.000
_cell.length_c   1.000
_cell.angle_alpha   90.00
_cell.angle_beta   90.00
_cell.angle_gamma   90.00
#
_symmetry.space_group_name_H-M   'P 1'
#
loop_
_entity.id
_entity.type
_entity.pdbx_description
1 polymer ?
#
loop_
_entity_poly.entity_id
_entity_poly.type
_entity_poly.pdbx_seq_one_letter_code
_entity_poly.pdbx_strand_id
1 'polypeptide(L)'
;MGHMSEDRTKERVASTAWWPKWEQELSEYINTCERCQKANRKHGKKYGLLQHIEEPKHPWETINMDWVTGLVPGGKENYNSCLIIVDRFSKSMRCLPCHMEDTAMNTALFFCNNIISTCGVPKIIISDRDPKLPSTNIWPSREDDPNNGGHP
;
A
#
# COMPACT_ATOMS: atom_id res chain seq x y z
N MET A 1 7.10 -35.17 -12.42
CA MET A 1 5.71 -34.89 -12.01
C MET A 1 5.67 -33.49 -11.44
N GLY A 2 4.90 -32.59 -12.06
CA GLY A 2 4.87 -31.16 -11.72
C GLY A 2 3.78 -30.85 -10.68
N HIS A 3 4.08 -29.93 -9.77
CA HIS A 3 3.16 -29.43 -8.75
C HIS A 3 2.22 -28.38 -9.38
N MET A 4 1.14 -28.86 -9.99
CA MET A 4 0.12 -28.02 -10.62
C MET A 4 -0.90 -27.50 -9.58
N SER A 5 -1.71 -26.51 -9.95
CA SER A 5 -2.86 -26.09 -9.13
C SER A 5 -3.81 -27.27 -8.87
N GLU A 6 -4.60 -27.18 -7.79
CA GLU A 6 -5.58 -28.21 -7.42
C GLU A 6 -6.52 -28.55 -8.59
N ASP A 7 -7.02 -27.52 -9.28
CA ASP A 7 -7.92 -27.64 -10.42
C ASP A 7 -7.30 -28.42 -11.59
N ARG A 8 -6.05 -28.12 -11.94
CA ARG A 8 -5.33 -28.85 -13.01
C ARG A 8 -5.04 -30.30 -12.64
N THR A 9 -4.87 -30.57 -11.34
CA THR A 9 -4.68 -31.94 -10.85
C THR A 9 -5.99 -32.71 -10.94
N LYS A 10 -7.12 -32.09 -10.60
CA LYS A 10 -8.47 -32.66 -10.75
C LYS A 10 -8.81 -32.94 -12.21
N GLU A 11 -8.58 -31.99 -13.11
CA GLU A 11 -8.83 -32.17 -14.55
C GLU A 11 -8.02 -33.34 -15.14
N ARG A 12 -6.74 -33.46 -14.76
CA ARG A 12 -5.88 -34.53 -15.27
C ARG A 12 -6.32 -35.90 -14.77
N VAL A 13 -6.70 -36.02 -13.50
CA VAL A 13 -7.22 -37.27 -12.94
C VAL A 13 -8.55 -37.63 -13.61
N ALA A 14 -9.47 -36.67 -13.76
CA ALA A 14 -10.73 -36.87 -14.46
C ALA A 14 -10.55 -37.37 -15.92
N SER A 15 -9.48 -36.93 -16.60
CA SER A 15 -9.17 -37.34 -17.97
C SER A 15 -8.50 -38.72 -18.09
N THR A 16 -8.02 -39.31 -16.98
CA THR A 16 -7.20 -40.53 -17.02
C THR A 16 -7.69 -41.68 -16.16
N ALA A 17 -8.49 -41.41 -15.13
CA ALA A 17 -8.99 -42.41 -14.21
C ALA A 17 -10.34 -42.00 -13.59
N TRP A 18 -11.11 -42.99 -13.13
CA TRP A 18 -12.38 -42.76 -12.44
C TRP A 18 -12.58 -43.81 -11.35
N TRP A 19 -13.01 -43.37 -10.15
CA TRP A 19 -13.44 -44.23 -9.05
C TRP A 19 -14.44 -43.50 -8.12
N PRO A 20 -15.23 -44.20 -7.30
CA PRO A 20 -16.15 -43.54 -6.36
C PRO A 20 -15.39 -42.62 -5.40
N LYS A 21 -15.86 -41.38 -5.24
CA LYS A 21 -15.24 -40.35 -4.36
C LYS A 21 -13.83 -39.89 -4.74
N TRP A 22 -13.40 -40.13 -5.98
CA TRP A 22 -12.07 -39.76 -6.46
C TRP A 22 -11.70 -38.29 -6.22
N GLU A 23 -12.66 -37.37 -6.37
CA GLU A 23 -12.44 -35.94 -6.17
C GLU A 23 -12.20 -35.59 -4.70
N GLN A 24 -12.89 -36.26 -3.77
CA GLN A 24 -12.75 -36.06 -2.34
C GLN A 24 -11.38 -36.56 -1.87
N GLU A 25 -11.00 -37.78 -2.26
CA GLU A 25 -9.72 -38.39 -1.90
C GLU A 25 -8.54 -37.60 -2.49
N LEU A 26 -8.69 -37.09 -3.71
CA LEU A 26 -7.68 -36.24 -4.34
C LEU A 26 -7.53 -34.89 -3.62
N SER A 27 -8.64 -34.28 -3.22
CA SER A 27 -8.62 -33.03 -2.44
C SER A 27 -7.95 -33.23 -1.08
N GLU A 28 -8.20 -34.35 -0.42
CA GLU A 28 -7.57 -34.73 0.85
C GLU A 28 -6.05 -34.96 0.68
N TYR A 29 -5.65 -35.64 -0.40
CA TYR A 29 -4.25 -35.84 -0.74
C TYR A 29 -3.52 -34.50 -1.01
N ILE A 30 -4.14 -33.58 -1.76
CA ILE A 30 -3.55 -32.27 -2.06
C ILE A 30 -3.43 -31.41 -0.80
N ASN A 31 -4.39 -31.51 0.13
CA ASN A 31 -4.36 -30.80 1.40
C ASN A 31 -3.31 -31.34 2.38
N THR A 32 -2.99 -32.64 2.32
CA THR A 32 -1.96 -33.28 3.16
C THR A 32 -0.56 -33.25 2.55
N CYS A 33 -0.44 -33.01 1.23
CA CYS A 33 0.85 -32.95 0.55
C CYS A 33 1.60 -31.63 0.82
N GLU A 34 2.68 -31.71 1.59
CA GLU A 34 3.53 -30.57 1.95
C GLU A 34 4.03 -29.78 0.73
N ARG A 35 4.40 -30.46 -0.36
CA ARG A 35 4.89 -29.80 -1.59
C ARG A 35 3.78 -29.02 -2.29
N CYS A 36 2.57 -29.55 -2.32
CA CYS A 36 1.41 -28.85 -2.88
C CYS A 36 1.03 -27.64 -2.03
N GLN A 37 1.07 -27.77 -0.70
CA GLN A 37 0.79 -26.65 0.22
C GLN A 37 1.85 -25.54 0.16
N LYS A 38 3.13 -25.90 -0.04
CA LYS A 38 4.21 -24.92 -0.23
C LYS A 38 4.11 -24.18 -1.57
N ALA A 39 3.70 -24.87 -2.64
CA ALA A 39 3.55 -24.30 -3.98
C ALA A 39 2.27 -23.47 -4.12
N ASN A 40 1.15 -23.96 -3.57
CA ASN A 40 -0.14 -23.27 -3.55
C ASN A 40 -0.37 -22.67 -2.16
N ARG A 41 0.40 -21.62 -1.83
CA ARG A 41 0.05 -20.80 -0.67
C ARG A 41 -1.36 -20.26 -0.90
N LYS A 42 -2.31 -20.64 -0.04
CA LYS A 42 -3.64 -20.01 -0.03
C LYS A 42 -3.39 -18.51 0.09
N HIS A 43 -3.75 -17.74 -0.95
CA HIS A 43 -3.87 -16.30 -0.79
C HIS A 43 -4.74 -16.08 0.44
N GLY A 44 -4.23 -15.32 1.41
CA GLY A 44 -4.89 -15.13 2.71
C GLY A 44 -6.31 -14.57 2.58
N LYS A 45 -6.97 -14.37 3.72
CA LYS A 45 -8.28 -13.69 3.82
C LYS A 45 -8.37 -12.57 2.77
N LYS A 46 -9.48 -12.51 2.03
CA LYS A 46 -9.84 -11.38 1.17
C LYS A 46 -9.43 -10.11 1.92
N TYR A 47 -8.58 -9.28 1.29
CA TYR A 47 -8.20 -7.98 1.81
C TYR A 47 -9.43 -7.33 2.45
N GLY A 48 -9.29 -6.85 3.69
CA GLY A 48 -10.39 -6.18 4.38
C GLY A 48 -11.00 -5.08 3.50
N LEU A 49 -12.25 -4.70 3.78
CA LEU A 49 -12.90 -3.61 3.05
C LEU A 49 -11.95 -2.41 3.02
N LEU A 50 -11.65 -1.91 1.81
CA LEU A 50 -10.90 -0.67 1.64
C LEU A 50 -11.62 0.40 2.45
N GLN A 51 -10.95 0.99 3.44
CA GLN A 51 -11.53 2.09 4.20
C GLN A 51 -11.79 3.23 3.23
N HIS A 52 -13.05 3.56 3.02
CA HIS A 52 -13.43 4.66 2.17
C HIS A 52 -13.06 5.97 2.87
N ILE A 53 -12.14 6.73 2.26
CA ILE A 53 -11.80 8.06 2.74
C ILE A 53 -12.76 9.03 2.06
N GLU A 54 -13.53 9.76 2.86
CA GLU A 54 -14.51 10.74 2.38
C GLU A 54 -13.93 11.68 1.32
N GLU A 55 -14.76 12.03 0.34
CA GLU A 55 -14.38 12.99 -0.68
C GLU A 55 -14.22 14.39 -0.07
N PRO A 56 -13.11 15.09 -0.37
CA PRO A 56 -12.91 16.45 0.12
C PRO A 56 -13.97 17.41 -0.45
N LYS A 57 -14.32 18.44 0.30
CA LYS A 57 -15.29 19.47 -0.12
C LYS A 57 -14.60 20.71 -0.66
N HIS A 58 -13.34 20.91 -0.30
CA HIS A 58 -12.54 22.06 -0.72
C HIS A 58 -11.16 21.64 -1.27
N PRO A 59 -10.56 22.44 -2.18
CA PRO A 59 -9.19 22.24 -2.61
C PRO A 59 -8.24 22.15 -1.42
N TRP A 60 -7.26 21.25 -1.51
CA TRP A 60 -6.19 21.06 -0.52
C TRP A 60 -6.65 20.56 0.86
N GLU A 61 -7.93 20.17 1.01
CA GLU A 61 -8.45 19.62 2.26
C GLU A 61 -7.92 18.20 2.52
N THR A 62 -7.85 17.38 1.47
CA THR A 62 -7.32 16.02 1.52
C THR A 62 -6.27 15.85 0.43
N ILE A 63 -5.04 15.52 0.83
CA ILE A 63 -3.92 15.33 -0.09
C ILE A 63 -3.42 13.88 -0.04
N ASN A 64 -2.95 13.38 -1.19
CA ASN A 64 -2.10 12.21 -1.26
C ASN A 64 -0.65 12.65 -1.35
N MET A 65 0.25 11.98 -0.65
CA MET A 65 1.66 12.27 -0.60
C MET A 65 2.47 10.99 -0.82
N ASP A 66 3.44 11.04 -1.73
CA ASP A 66 4.25 9.90 -2.12
C ASP A 66 5.68 10.33 -2.47
N TRP A 67 6.65 9.43 -2.31
CA TRP A 67 8.04 9.65 -2.69
C TRP A 67 8.43 8.83 -3.90
N VAL A 68 8.87 9.52 -4.94
CA VAL A 68 9.64 8.88 -6.00
C VAL A 68 11.11 8.90 -5.59
N THR A 69 11.68 7.74 -5.38
CA THR A 69 13.06 7.56 -4.91
C THR A 69 13.90 6.87 -5.99
N GLY A 70 15.24 6.91 -5.85
CA GLY A 70 16.15 6.21 -6.76
C GLY A 70 16.28 6.88 -8.13
N LEU A 71 16.02 8.19 -8.21
CA LEU A 71 16.24 8.97 -9.42
C LEU A 71 17.75 9.16 -9.63
N VAL A 72 18.16 9.21 -10.90
CA VAL A 72 19.53 9.62 -11.24
C VAL A 72 19.73 11.05 -10.73
N PRO A 73 20.78 11.31 -9.90
CA PRO A 73 21.02 12.64 -9.36
C PRO A 73 21.06 13.71 -10.46
N GLY A 74 20.31 14.79 -10.26
CA GLY A 74 20.13 15.81 -11.30
C GLY A 74 20.06 17.23 -10.77
N GLY A 75 20.36 18.18 -11.64
CA GLY A 75 20.40 19.62 -11.32
C GLY A 75 21.67 20.04 -10.56
N LYS A 76 21.72 21.30 -10.15
CA LYS A 76 22.87 21.86 -9.39
C LYS A 76 23.02 21.22 -8.01
N GLU A 77 21.90 20.89 -7.39
CA GLU A 77 21.83 20.34 -6.03
C GLU A 77 21.89 18.80 -6.00
N ASN A 78 21.98 18.12 -7.15
CA ASN A 78 22.03 16.66 -7.25
C ASN A 78 20.88 15.91 -6.54
N TYR A 79 19.64 16.39 -6.69
CA TYR A 79 18.48 15.72 -6.14
C TYR A 79 18.30 14.32 -6.73
N ASN A 80 18.04 13.33 -5.87
CA ASN A 80 17.88 11.91 -6.21
C ASN A 80 16.48 11.36 -5.85
N SER A 81 15.56 12.24 -5.44
CA SER A 81 14.18 11.91 -5.10
C SER A 81 13.23 13.10 -5.40
N CYS A 82 11.92 12.84 -5.51
CA CYS A 82 10.88 13.87 -5.50
C CYS A 82 9.76 13.49 -4.52
N LEU A 83 9.32 14.47 -3.73
CA LEU A 83 8.09 14.43 -2.98
C LEU A 83 6.92 14.87 -3.87
N ILE A 84 6.00 13.95 -4.14
CA ILE A 84 4.80 14.19 -4.92
C ILE A 84 3.62 14.40 -3.99
N ILE A 85 2.89 15.50 -4.21
CA ILE A 85 1.71 15.86 -3.42
C ILE A 85 0.57 16.14 -4.38
N VAL A 86 -0.53 15.41 -4.25
CA VAL A 86 -1.70 15.51 -5.11
C VAL A 86 -2.92 15.88 -4.29
N ASP A 87 -3.56 16.99 -4.63
CA ASP A 87 -4.86 17.36 -4.07
C ASP A 87 -5.96 16.42 -4.58
N ARG A 88 -6.70 15.79 -3.66
CA ARG A 88 -7.77 14.86 -4.06
C ARG A 88 -8.99 15.58 -4.64
N PHE A 89 -9.21 16.85 -4.31
CA PHE A 89 -10.34 17.63 -4.83
C PHE A 89 -10.08 18.07 -6.28
N SER A 90 -9.06 18.90 -6.49
CA SER A 90 -8.79 19.50 -7.81
C SER A 90 -7.95 18.63 -8.75
N LYS A 91 -7.35 17.54 -8.24
CA LYS A 91 -6.31 16.74 -8.93
C LYS A 91 -5.05 17.54 -9.28
N SER A 92 -4.88 18.74 -8.70
CA SER A 92 -3.64 19.51 -8.82
C SER A 92 -2.49 18.79 -8.14
N MET A 93 -1.31 18.80 -8.76
CA MET A 93 -0.10 18.13 -8.28
C MET A 93 1.04 19.11 -8.04
N ARG A 94 1.84 18.86 -7.01
CA ARG A 94 3.14 19.49 -6.75
C ARG A 94 4.20 18.39 -6.69
N CYS A 95 5.27 18.52 -7.45
CA CYS A 95 6.49 17.70 -7.29
C CYS A 95 7.58 18.62 -6.75
N LEU A 96 8.11 18.25 -5.58
CA LEU A 96 9.17 18.99 -4.92
C LEU A 96 10.43 18.13 -4.93
N PRO A 97 11.52 18.56 -5.58
CA PRO A 97 12.76 17.78 -5.62
C PRO A 97 13.39 17.74 -4.23
N CYS A 98 13.87 16.57 -3.83
CA CYS A 98 14.44 16.32 -2.51
C CYS A 98 15.51 15.22 -2.56
N HIS A 99 16.09 14.93 -1.40
CA HIS A 99 17.05 13.84 -1.24
C HIS A 99 16.41 12.61 -0.63
N MET A 100 16.88 11.42 -1.02
CA MET A 100 16.50 10.16 -0.39
C MET A 100 16.91 10.16 1.08
N GLU A 101 18.00 10.85 1.41
CA GLU A 101 18.62 10.96 2.73
C GLU A 101 17.98 12.05 3.61
N ASP A 102 17.00 12.78 3.10
CA ASP A 102 16.33 13.83 3.88
C ASP A 102 15.66 13.26 5.13
N THR A 103 15.92 13.91 6.26
CA THR A 103 15.29 13.56 7.53
C THR A 103 13.80 13.91 7.52
N ALA A 104 13.04 13.27 8.41
CA ALA A 104 11.62 13.58 8.63
C ALA A 104 11.39 15.08 8.92
N MET A 105 12.28 15.70 9.70
CA MET A 105 12.20 17.12 10.06
C MET A 105 12.47 18.04 8.87
N ASN A 106 13.51 17.76 8.07
CA ASN A 106 13.78 18.52 6.86
C ASN A 106 12.61 18.44 5.89
N THR A 107 12.05 17.24 5.75
CA THR A 107 10.88 17.00 4.89
C THR A 107 9.65 17.74 5.39
N ALA A 108 9.41 17.77 6.71
CA ALA A 108 8.31 18.53 7.31
C ALA A 108 8.46 20.05 7.09
N LEU A 109 9.66 20.60 7.32
CA LEU A 109 9.93 22.01 7.06
C LEU A 109 9.75 22.35 5.57
N PHE A 110 10.23 21.48 4.69
CA PHE A 110 10.09 21.64 3.25
C PHE A 110 8.62 21.61 2.81
N PHE A 111 7.83 20.70 3.39
CA PHE A 111 6.38 20.64 3.20
C PHE A 111 5.68 21.92 3.69
N CYS A 112 5.97 22.38 4.90
CA CYS A 112 5.39 23.61 5.45
C CYS A 112 5.70 24.83 4.57
N ASN A 113 6.96 24.98 4.16
CA ASN A 113 7.42 26.13 3.40
C ASN A 113 6.89 26.15 1.97
N ASN A 114 6.68 24.99 1.34
CA ASN A 114 6.29 24.92 -0.06
C ASN A 114 4.82 24.63 -0.27
N ILE A 115 4.10 24.06 0.70
CA ILE A 115 2.71 23.63 0.53
C ILE A 115 1.81 24.42 1.46
N ILE A 116 2.03 24.32 2.78
CA ILE A 116 1.16 24.98 3.77
C ILE A 116 1.09 26.49 3.53
N SER A 117 2.24 27.12 3.27
CA SER A 117 2.34 28.56 3.01
C SER A 117 1.54 29.04 1.80
N THR A 118 1.34 28.18 0.79
CA THR A 118 0.73 28.56 -0.49
C THR A 118 -0.68 28.02 -0.70
N CYS A 119 -0.99 26.87 -0.09
CA CYS A 119 -2.21 26.11 -0.34
C CYS A 119 -3.10 26.01 0.90
N GLY A 120 -2.57 26.33 2.08
CA GLY A 120 -3.22 26.13 3.36
C GLY A 120 -2.89 24.78 4.01
N VAL A 121 -3.42 24.58 5.21
CA VAL A 121 -3.18 23.37 6.02
C VAL A 121 -4.20 22.28 5.60
N PRO A 122 -3.75 21.12 5.11
CA PRO A 122 -4.66 20.01 4.82
C PRO A 122 -5.23 19.42 6.10
N LYS A 123 -6.47 18.92 6.03
CA LYS A 123 -7.10 18.19 7.14
C LYS A 123 -6.67 16.73 7.17
N ILE A 124 -6.47 16.14 5.99
CA ILE A 124 -6.11 14.74 5.83
C ILE A 124 -4.91 14.65 4.88
N ILE A 125 -3.86 13.99 5.36
CA ILE A 125 -2.70 13.61 4.56
C ILE A 125 -2.71 12.09 4.46
N ILE A 126 -2.83 11.59 3.24
CA ILE A 126 -2.75 10.17 2.93
C ILE A 126 -1.37 9.93 2.35
N SER A 127 -0.61 9.02 2.94
CA SER A 127 0.70 8.67 2.42
C SER A 127 0.97 7.19 2.61
N ASP A 128 1.77 6.64 1.70
CA ASP A 128 2.27 5.28 1.85
C ASP A 128 3.32 5.23 2.97
N ARG A 129 3.64 4.02 3.45
CA ARG A 129 4.55 3.80 4.59
C ARG A 129 6.02 4.09 4.22
N ASP A 130 6.33 5.31 3.84
CA ASP A 130 7.70 5.77 3.72
C ASP A 130 8.32 5.95 5.12
N PRO A 131 9.51 5.38 5.41
CA PRO A 131 10.20 5.54 6.69
C PRO A 131 10.44 7.00 7.12
N LYS A 132 10.35 7.96 6.19
CA LYS A 132 10.48 9.40 6.48
C LYS A 132 9.29 10.00 7.22
N LEU A 133 8.16 9.29 7.27
CA LEU A 133 6.93 9.77 7.90
C LEU A 133 6.72 9.34 9.35
N PRO A 134 6.97 8.08 9.77
CA PRO A 134 6.72 7.67 11.14
C PRO A 134 7.91 8.04 12.04
N SER A 135 8.01 9.31 12.40
CA SER A 135 8.53 9.66 13.72
C SER A 135 7.34 10.15 14.54
N THR A 136 6.96 9.34 15.54
CA THR A 136 5.73 9.39 16.35
C THR A 136 5.47 10.73 17.05
N ASN A 137 6.41 11.67 17.01
CA ASN A 137 6.27 13.00 17.60
C ASN A 137 6.04 14.12 16.57
N ILE A 138 6.33 13.89 15.28
CA ILE A 138 6.22 14.92 14.23
C ILE A 138 4.92 14.76 13.44
N TRP A 139 4.47 13.53 13.21
CA TRP A 139 3.28 13.22 12.42
C TRP A 139 2.37 12.25 13.19
N PRO A 140 1.44 12.74 14.04
CA PRO A 140 0.52 11.87 14.77
C PRO A 140 -0.39 11.13 13.78
N SER A 141 -0.46 9.80 13.91
CA SER A 141 -1.32 8.98 13.06
C SER A 141 -2.76 9.05 13.57
N ARG A 142 -3.73 8.82 12.68
CA ARG A 142 -5.14 8.72 13.09
C ARG A 142 -5.42 7.54 14.03
N GLU A 143 -4.51 6.57 14.08
CA GLU A 143 -4.54 5.45 15.03
C GLU A 143 -4.11 5.88 16.45
N ASP A 144 -3.43 7.03 16.59
CA ASP A 144 -2.99 7.57 17.87
C ASP A 144 -4.03 8.50 18.53
N ASP A 145 -5.21 8.67 17.90
CA ASP A 145 -6.30 9.48 18.45
C ASP A 145 -7.03 8.73 19.59
N PRO A 146 -6.93 9.17 20.85
CA PRO A 146 -7.59 8.53 21.98
C PRO A 146 -9.13 8.58 21.90
N ASN A 147 -9.72 9.35 20.97
CA ASN A 147 -11.17 9.41 20.75
C ASN A 147 -11.69 8.48 19.65
N ASN A 148 -10.85 7.64 19.01
CA ASN A 148 -11.33 6.63 18.06
C ASN A 148 -11.89 5.39 18.79
N GLY A 149 -12.86 5.63 19.67
CA GLY A 149 -13.70 4.60 20.26
C GLY A 149 -14.62 4.03 19.19
N GLY A 150 -14.26 2.86 18.67
CA GLY A 150 -15.12 2.09 17.79
C GLY A 150 -16.49 1.86 18.43
N HIS A 151 -17.52 2.43 17.82
CA HIS A 151 -18.89 1.98 18.03
C HIS A 151 -19.17 0.77 17.10
N PRO A 152 -19.96 -0.21 17.59
CA PRO A 152 -19.98 -1.60 17.11
C PRO A 152 -20.48 -1.80 15.68
#